data_AF-A0A0S7XIX2-F1
#
_entry.id   AF-A0A0S7XIX2-F1
#
_cell.length_a   1.000
_cell.length_b   1.000
_cell.length_c   1.000
_cell.angle_alpha   90.00
_cell.angle_beta   90.00
_cell.angle_gamma   90.00
#
_symmetry.space_group_name_H-M   'P 1'
#
loop_
_entity.id
_entity.type
_entity.pdbx_description
1 polymer ?
#
loop_
_entity_poly.entity_id
_entity_poly.type
_entity_poly.pdbx_seq_one_letter_code
_entity_poly.pdbx_strand_id
1 'polypeptide(L)'
;MTTPSKPVADRVVELTAAGKPVRPSDVDAIRVDLVNLLAPETEPPKMPTGRYLFCGDVHMHTFYSDGQPSPVGLALQTMYCFMDFNVLTDHNTIEGARVGQQLLKDYGFAHPFTIGEEITTDWAHLNAYPLKQVVSWRLSPYDTIKAAHVQGAVIHWCHPYAISSKWADPLMETGIAGTGLDAWEHIPRTYDAWKKAGTLPVLVGSTDSHSGTFTQAPERTIIFAPTAQGDDLAEAIRSGHTVLVAWKAQNLFYGADDMLALAWAALAEGEALKTAKAECLRNVLKEADLAGMLLASPPRPESLEELSVSGISH
;
A
#
# COMPACT_ATOMS: atom_id res chain seq x y z
N MET A 1 -25.68 -4.43 21.51
CA MET A 1 -24.32 -4.92 21.81
C MET A 1 -23.37 -3.77 21.58
N THR A 2 -22.61 -3.36 22.58
CA THR A 2 -21.53 -2.38 22.40
C THR A 2 -20.49 -3.00 21.47
N THR A 3 -20.13 -2.31 20.38
CA THR A 3 -19.03 -2.72 19.50
C THR A 3 -17.81 -3.07 20.37
N PRO A 4 -17.09 -4.17 20.12
CA PRO A 4 -15.95 -4.58 20.95
C PRO A 4 -14.98 -3.42 21.22
N SER A 5 -14.81 -2.53 20.25
CA SER A 5 -13.94 -1.35 20.29
C SER A 5 -14.44 -0.17 21.13
N LYS A 6 -15.65 -0.21 21.70
CA LYS A 6 -16.21 0.92 22.45
C LYS A 6 -15.30 1.42 23.59
N PRO A 7 -14.71 0.56 24.44
CA PRO A 7 -13.82 1.03 25.51
C PRO A 7 -12.58 1.76 24.99
N VAL A 8 -12.00 1.27 23.89
CA VAL A 8 -10.85 1.90 23.23
C VAL A 8 -11.25 3.26 22.64
N ALA A 9 -12.42 3.32 21.99
CA ALA A 9 -12.95 4.56 21.42
C ALA A 9 -13.26 5.60 22.51
N ASP A 10 -13.88 5.20 23.61
CA ASP A 10 -14.19 6.08 24.74
C ASP A 10 -12.89 6.66 25.33
N ARG A 11 -11.82 5.85 25.47
CA ARG A 11 -10.50 6.31 25.91
C ARG A 11 -9.88 7.33 24.95
N VAL A 12 -9.98 7.13 23.64
CA VAL A 12 -9.49 8.09 22.63
C VAL A 12 -10.27 9.41 22.73
N VAL A 13 -11.59 9.35 22.91
CA VAL A 13 -12.44 10.54 23.09
C VAL A 13 -12.06 11.28 24.37
N GLU A 14 -11.87 10.58 25.49
CA GLU A 14 -11.45 11.19 26.75
C GLU A 14 -10.08 11.86 26.64
N LEU A 15 -9.11 11.18 26.01
CA LEU A 15 -7.75 11.71 25.80
C LEU A 15 -7.76 12.98 24.94
N THR A 16 -8.52 12.98 23.85
CA THR A 16 -8.62 14.14 22.95
C THR A 16 -9.44 15.27 23.57
N ALA A 17 -10.54 14.96 24.25
CA ALA A 17 -11.40 15.94 24.93
C ALA A 17 -10.73 16.62 26.14
N ALA A 18 -9.72 15.98 26.75
CA ALA A 18 -8.98 16.54 27.88
C ALA A 18 -8.18 17.82 27.54
N GLY A 19 -8.02 18.15 26.25
CA GLY A 19 -7.35 19.38 25.80
C GLY A 19 -5.85 19.44 26.13
N LYS A 20 -5.24 18.31 26.49
CA LYS A 20 -3.80 18.17 26.76
C LYS A 20 -3.09 17.53 25.57
N PRO A 21 -1.79 17.79 25.34
CA PRO A 21 -1.02 17.07 24.34
C PRO A 21 -1.07 15.56 24.58
N VAL A 22 -1.41 14.79 23.53
CA VAL A 22 -1.36 13.33 23.55
C VAL A 22 0.09 12.88 23.58
N ARG A 23 0.47 12.06 24.56
CA ARG A 23 1.85 11.57 24.72
C ARG A 23 2.05 10.23 24.00
N PRO A 24 3.28 9.86 23.62
CA PRO A 24 3.57 8.53 23.07
C PRO A 24 3.09 7.37 23.95
N SER A 25 3.18 7.52 25.28
CA SER A 25 2.68 6.53 26.25
C SER A 25 1.16 6.37 26.22
N ASP A 26 0.42 7.43 25.87
CA ASP A 26 -1.04 7.39 25.78
C ASP A 26 -1.46 6.60 24.53
N VAL A 27 -0.76 6.82 23.41
CA VAL A 27 -0.93 6.04 22.16
C VAL A 27 -0.55 4.57 22.36
N ASP A 28 0.55 4.31 23.06
CA ASP A 28 0.99 2.93 23.34
C ASP A 28 -0.01 2.16 24.21
N ALA A 29 -0.64 2.82 25.18
CA ALA A 29 -1.69 2.20 25.97
C ALA A 29 -2.97 1.91 25.16
N ILE A 30 -3.35 2.79 24.23
CA ILE A 30 -4.45 2.53 23.28
C ILE A 30 -4.13 1.32 22.40
N ARG A 31 -2.88 1.21 21.92
CA ARG A 31 -2.41 0.04 21.14
C ARG A 31 -2.56 -1.25 21.95
N VAL A 32 -2.09 -1.26 23.20
CA VAL A 32 -2.22 -2.44 24.09
C VAL A 32 -3.69 -2.82 24.28
N ASP A 33 -4.57 -1.85 24.54
CA ASP A 33 -6.01 -2.12 24.70
C ASP A 33 -6.62 -2.70 23.41
N LEU A 34 -6.22 -2.17 22.24
CA LEU A 34 -6.67 -2.66 20.94
C LEU A 34 -6.24 -4.11 20.69
N VAL A 35 -4.99 -4.44 21.01
CA VAL A 35 -4.44 -5.80 20.89
C VAL A 35 -5.20 -6.76 21.81
N ASN A 36 -5.35 -6.40 23.10
CA ASN A 36 -6.06 -7.24 24.07
C ASN A 36 -7.52 -7.51 23.67
N LEU A 37 -8.11 -6.60 22.93
CA LEU A 37 -9.50 -6.69 22.51
C LEU A 37 -9.69 -7.49 21.21
N LEU A 38 -8.79 -7.31 20.24
CA LEU A 38 -9.00 -7.76 18.86
C LEU A 38 -8.07 -8.89 18.42
N ALA A 39 -6.91 -9.05 19.07
CA ALA A 39 -5.97 -10.10 18.71
C ALA A 39 -6.51 -11.48 19.14
N PRO A 40 -6.28 -12.53 18.33
CA PRO A 40 -6.61 -13.88 18.74
C PRO A 40 -5.78 -14.31 19.97
N GLU A 41 -6.40 -15.05 20.89
CA GLU A 41 -5.75 -15.62 22.08
C GLU A 41 -4.81 -16.77 21.69
N THR A 42 -3.67 -16.42 21.09
CA THR A 42 -2.64 -17.35 20.62
C THR A 42 -1.26 -16.85 21.01
N GLU A 43 -0.29 -17.76 21.13
CA GLU A 43 1.10 -17.36 21.38
C GLU A 43 1.62 -16.56 20.18
N PRO A 44 2.12 -15.32 20.38
CA PRO A 44 2.53 -14.48 19.28
C PRO A 44 3.78 -15.07 18.60
N PRO A 45 3.75 -15.30 17.27
CA PRO A 45 4.92 -15.77 16.55
C PRO A 45 6.05 -14.73 16.59
N LYS A 46 7.29 -15.19 16.45
CA LYS A 46 8.44 -14.30 16.26
C LYS A 46 8.56 -13.93 14.79
N MET A 47 8.88 -12.66 14.53
CA MET A 47 9.23 -12.21 13.18
C MET A 47 10.42 -13.02 12.64
N PRO A 48 10.32 -13.62 11.44
CA PRO A 48 11.46 -14.30 10.83
C PRO A 48 12.66 -13.36 10.67
N THR A 49 13.86 -13.89 10.85
CA THR A 49 15.10 -13.12 10.69
C THR A 49 15.18 -12.52 9.28
N GLY A 50 15.55 -11.25 9.18
CA GLY A 50 15.67 -10.54 7.91
C GLY A 50 14.33 -10.11 7.30
N ARG A 51 13.22 -10.19 8.05
CA ARG A 51 11.93 -9.60 7.66
C ARG A 51 11.50 -8.56 8.67
N TYR A 52 10.88 -7.52 8.15
CA TYR A 52 10.30 -6.41 8.89
C TYR A 52 8.90 -6.13 8.37
N LEU A 53 8.07 -5.54 9.23
CA LEU A 53 6.72 -5.13 8.88
C LEU A 53 6.78 -3.72 8.28
N PHE A 54 6.24 -3.58 7.07
CA PHE A 54 6.03 -2.27 6.43
C PHE A 54 4.56 -2.14 6.03
N CYS A 55 3.97 -0.96 6.19
CA CYS A 55 2.59 -0.67 5.80
C CYS A 55 2.55 0.40 4.72
N GLY A 56 1.83 0.18 3.63
CA GLY A 56 1.80 1.13 2.51
C GLY A 56 0.54 1.02 1.65
N ASP A 57 0.59 1.74 0.54
CA ASP A 57 -0.47 1.81 -0.46
C ASP A 57 0.06 1.37 -1.82
N VAL A 58 -0.70 0.54 -2.53
CA VAL A 58 -0.30 -0.07 -3.80
C VAL A 58 -1.19 0.36 -4.98
N HIS A 59 -2.08 1.34 -4.77
CA HIS A 59 -2.98 1.84 -5.81
C HIS A 59 -3.32 3.32 -5.57
N MET A 60 -2.78 4.20 -6.41
CA MET A 60 -3.01 5.66 -6.32
C MET A 60 -2.68 6.37 -7.62
N HIS A 61 -3.29 7.55 -7.80
CA HIS A 61 -3.27 8.32 -9.05
C HIS A 61 -2.88 9.78 -8.81
N THR A 62 -2.18 10.33 -9.78
CA THR A 62 -1.80 11.73 -9.88
C THR A 62 -2.45 12.39 -11.08
N PHE A 63 -2.19 13.68 -11.27
CA PHE A 63 -2.62 14.41 -12.46
C PHE A 63 -2.02 13.90 -13.78
N TYR A 64 -1.11 12.92 -13.76
CA TYR A 64 -0.59 12.28 -14.98
C TYR A 64 -1.61 11.32 -15.61
N SER A 65 -2.61 10.85 -14.86
CA SER A 65 -3.84 10.29 -15.41
C SER A 65 -5.03 11.18 -15.08
N ASP A 66 -5.62 10.97 -13.92
CA ASP A 66 -6.93 11.49 -13.52
C ASP A 66 -7.03 11.74 -12.01
N GLY A 67 -5.91 11.60 -11.29
CA GLY A 67 -5.75 12.13 -9.95
C GLY A 67 -5.55 13.65 -9.93
N GLN A 68 -5.57 14.21 -8.74
CA GLN A 68 -5.38 15.63 -8.45
C GLN A 68 -3.97 15.95 -7.92
N PRO A 69 -3.37 15.12 -7.03
CA PRO A 69 -2.07 15.45 -6.46
C PRO A 69 -0.93 15.33 -7.47
N SER A 70 0.20 15.98 -7.16
CA SER A 70 1.47 15.70 -7.84
C SER A 70 2.12 14.41 -7.27
N PRO A 71 3.05 13.78 -8.01
CA PRO A 71 3.80 12.63 -7.49
C PRO A 71 4.52 12.92 -6.17
N VAL A 72 5.15 14.10 -6.05
CA VAL A 72 5.79 14.57 -4.80
C VAL A 72 4.77 14.76 -3.69
N GLY A 73 3.61 15.34 -4.02
CA GLY A 73 2.51 15.52 -3.07
C GLY A 73 2.04 14.20 -2.48
N LEU A 74 1.85 13.16 -3.29
CA LEU A 74 1.50 11.82 -2.80
C LEU A 74 2.59 11.22 -1.92
N ALA A 75 3.86 11.30 -2.30
CA ALA A 75 4.96 10.77 -1.48
C ALA A 75 4.98 11.41 -0.07
N LEU A 76 4.80 12.73 0.00
CA LEU A 76 4.72 13.45 1.27
C LEU A 76 3.47 13.09 2.08
N GLN A 77 2.32 12.95 1.42
CA GLN A 77 1.08 12.55 2.09
C GLN A 77 1.15 11.10 2.60
N THR A 78 1.80 10.20 1.86
CA THR A 78 2.06 8.83 2.30
C THR A 78 2.84 8.80 3.61
N MET A 79 3.94 9.55 3.68
CA MET A 79 4.70 9.72 4.92
C MET A 79 3.85 10.34 6.04
N TYR A 80 3.06 11.38 5.75
CA TYR A 80 2.16 12.04 6.71
C TYR A 80 1.10 11.08 7.27
N CYS A 81 0.62 10.14 6.45
CA CYS A 81 -0.31 9.10 6.85
C CYS A 81 0.37 7.87 7.49
N PHE A 82 1.63 8.00 7.93
CA PHE A 82 2.41 6.96 8.60
C PHE A 82 2.64 5.70 7.77
N MET A 83 2.55 5.78 6.44
CA MET A 83 2.92 4.69 5.56
C MET A 83 4.44 4.66 5.34
N ASP A 84 4.97 3.48 5.06
CA ASP A 84 6.38 3.16 4.84
C ASP A 84 6.76 3.17 3.36
N PHE A 85 5.78 2.96 2.48
CA PHE A 85 5.96 2.96 1.03
C PHE A 85 4.67 3.35 0.31
N ASN A 86 4.81 3.73 -0.96
CA ASN A 86 3.71 3.77 -1.90
C ASN A 86 4.11 3.27 -3.29
N VAL A 87 3.13 2.79 -4.05
CA VAL A 87 3.24 2.53 -5.49
C VAL A 87 2.39 3.57 -6.23
N LEU A 88 2.99 4.34 -7.12
CA LEU A 88 2.23 5.24 -8.00
C LEU A 88 1.84 4.49 -9.27
N THR A 89 0.53 4.42 -9.56
CA THR A 89 -0.07 3.56 -10.59
C THR A 89 -1.03 4.36 -11.48
N ASP A 90 -0.57 5.48 -12.05
CA ASP A 90 -1.36 6.25 -13.01
C ASP A 90 -1.89 5.35 -14.15
N HIS A 91 -3.07 5.66 -14.68
CA HIS A 91 -3.68 4.86 -15.74
C HIS A 91 -2.83 4.82 -17.01
N ASN A 92 -2.41 3.62 -17.42
CA ASN A 92 -1.73 3.34 -18.68
C ASN A 92 -0.46 4.18 -18.94
N THR A 93 0.18 4.66 -17.88
CA THR A 93 1.43 5.44 -17.93
C THR A 93 2.24 5.26 -16.66
N ILE A 94 3.55 5.39 -16.77
CA ILE A 94 4.48 5.40 -15.61
C ILE A 94 5.24 6.71 -15.47
N GLU A 95 4.87 7.74 -16.26
CA GLU A 95 5.65 8.97 -16.35
C GLU A 95 5.60 9.77 -15.04
N GLY A 96 4.43 9.88 -14.41
CA GLY A 96 4.30 10.53 -13.10
C GLY A 96 5.15 9.84 -12.03
N ALA A 97 5.17 8.51 -12.03
CA ALA A 97 6.00 7.73 -11.12
C ALA A 97 7.50 7.92 -11.35
N ARG A 98 7.94 7.98 -12.60
CA ARG A 98 9.34 8.28 -12.96
C ARG A 98 9.77 9.67 -12.52
N VAL A 99 8.93 10.68 -12.79
CA VAL A 99 9.13 12.06 -12.34
C VAL A 99 9.24 12.13 -10.83
N GLY A 100 8.29 11.53 -10.11
CA GLY A 100 8.30 11.49 -8.66
C GLY A 100 9.57 10.85 -8.10
N GLN A 101 9.93 9.67 -8.62
CA GLN A 101 11.14 8.96 -8.18
C GLN A 101 12.42 9.76 -8.44
N GLN A 102 12.51 10.43 -9.58
CA GLN A 102 13.67 11.27 -9.93
C GLN A 102 13.79 12.47 -8.99
N LEU A 103 12.69 13.20 -8.74
CA LEU A 103 12.68 14.33 -7.79
C LEU A 103 13.01 13.88 -6.37
N LEU A 104 12.44 12.76 -5.92
CA LEU A 104 12.74 12.19 -4.60
C LEU A 104 14.24 11.92 -4.43
N LYS A 105 14.86 11.34 -5.46
CA LYS A 105 16.29 11.06 -5.49
C LYS A 105 17.14 12.33 -5.51
N ASP A 106 16.81 13.28 -6.37
CA ASP A 106 17.59 14.51 -6.56
C ASP A 106 17.61 15.39 -5.31
N TYR A 107 16.51 15.37 -4.54
CA TYR A 107 16.36 16.12 -3.29
C TYR A 107 16.59 15.26 -2.03
N GLY A 108 17.16 14.06 -2.16
CA GLY A 108 17.58 13.23 -1.01
C GLY A 108 16.44 12.68 -0.14
N PHE A 109 15.19 12.70 -0.62
CA PHE A 109 14.04 12.14 0.10
C PHE A 109 13.95 10.63 -0.13
N ALA A 110 14.54 9.85 0.79
CA ALA A 110 14.71 8.40 0.66
C ALA A 110 13.44 7.59 1.02
N HIS A 111 12.25 8.09 0.70
CA HIS A 111 11.00 7.36 0.90
C HIS A 111 10.83 6.26 -0.16
N PRO A 112 10.56 5.00 0.24
CA PRO A 112 10.27 3.92 -0.70
C PRO A 112 9.09 4.26 -1.62
N PHE A 113 9.40 4.53 -2.89
CA PHE A 113 8.46 4.99 -3.90
C PHE A 113 8.62 4.13 -5.15
N THR A 114 7.61 3.30 -5.41
CA THR A 114 7.67 2.29 -6.46
C THR A 114 6.95 2.76 -7.72
N ILE A 115 7.61 2.56 -8.87
CA ILE A 115 7.04 2.82 -10.19
C ILE A 115 6.08 1.69 -10.54
N GLY A 116 4.79 2.01 -10.68
CA GLY A 116 3.78 1.07 -11.17
C GLY A 116 2.89 1.71 -12.22
N GLU A 117 1.97 0.92 -12.74
CA GLU A 117 0.95 1.29 -13.73
C GLU A 117 -0.34 0.60 -13.36
N GLU A 118 -1.47 1.32 -13.41
CA GLU A 118 -2.76 0.66 -13.55
C GLU A 118 -3.04 0.45 -15.03
N ILE A 119 -2.96 -0.80 -15.46
CA ILE A 119 -3.23 -1.23 -16.83
C ILE A 119 -4.74 -1.30 -16.97
N THR A 120 -5.31 -0.22 -17.48
CA THR A 120 -6.75 -0.01 -17.60
C THR A 120 -7.24 -0.48 -18.97
N THR A 121 -7.98 -1.58 -18.95
CA THR A 121 -8.56 -2.22 -20.14
C THR A 121 -10.09 -2.24 -20.07
N ASP A 122 -10.75 -2.66 -21.15
CA ASP A 122 -12.20 -2.85 -21.17
C ASP A 122 -12.66 -4.11 -20.42
N TRP A 123 -11.73 -5.04 -20.12
CA TRP A 123 -12.05 -6.32 -19.48
C TRP A 123 -11.67 -6.39 -18.00
N ALA A 124 -10.69 -5.62 -17.54
CA ALA A 124 -10.33 -5.41 -16.13
C ALA A 124 -9.33 -4.27 -15.97
N HIS A 125 -9.10 -3.84 -14.73
CA HIS A 125 -7.94 -3.02 -14.37
C HIS A 125 -6.97 -3.84 -13.53
N LEU A 126 -5.68 -3.72 -13.82
CA LEU A 126 -4.62 -4.48 -13.15
C LEU A 126 -3.47 -3.54 -12.78
N ASN A 127 -2.99 -3.58 -11.53
CA ASN A 127 -1.76 -2.86 -11.19
C ASN A 127 -0.56 -3.78 -11.34
N ALA A 128 0.48 -3.27 -11.98
CA ALA A 128 1.77 -3.95 -12.07
C ALA A 128 2.91 -3.07 -11.55
N TYR A 129 3.81 -3.65 -10.74
CA TYR A 129 4.95 -2.96 -10.14
C TYR A 129 6.01 -3.92 -9.58
N PRO A 130 7.30 -3.53 -9.46
CA PRO A 130 7.90 -2.37 -10.10
C PRO A 130 7.97 -2.54 -11.63
N LEU A 131 7.71 -1.48 -12.38
CA LEU A 131 7.83 -1.48 -13.84
C LEU A 131 9.02 -0.64 -14.31
N LYS A 132 9.63 -1.09 -15.42
CA LYS A 132 10.66 -0.36 -16.16
C LYS A 132 10.08 0.29 -17.41
N GLN A 133 9.07 -0.34 -18.00
CA GLN A 133 8.37 0.05 -19.23
C GLN A 133 6.87 -0.14 -18.99
N VAL A 134 6.04 0.68 -19.64
CA VAL A 134 4.59 0.49 -19.66
C VAL A 134 4.22 -0.88 -20.25
N VAL A 135 3.16 -1.48 -19.74
CA VAL A 135 2.54 -2.68 -20.29
C VAL A 135 1.35 -2.25 -21.14
N SER A 136 1.33 -2.64 -22.42
CA SER A 136 0.25 -2.20 -23.30
C SER A 136 -1.11 -2.75 -22.86
N TRP A 137 -2.07 -1.85 -22.59
CA TRP A 137 -3.47 -2.17 -22.28
C TRP A 137 -4.26 -2.79 -23.45
N ARG A 138 -3.62 -2.97 -24.61
CA ARG A 138 -4.21 -3.63 -25.79
C ARG A 138 -3.91 -5.13 -25.85
N LEU A 139 -3.11 -5.63 -24.91
CA LEU A 139 -2.77 -7.04 -24.84
C LEU A 139 -3.95 -7.88 -24.36
N SER A 140 -3.91 -9.17 -24.69
CA SER A 140 -4.82 -10.15 -24.08
C SER A 140 -4.51 -10.28 -22.58
N PRO A 141 -5.46 -10.73 -21.74
CA PRO A 141 -5.21 -10.83 -20.30
C PRO A 141 -3.96 -11.62 -19.93
N TYR A 142 -3.73 -12.77 -20.60
CA TYR A 142 -2.55 -13.59 -20.35
C TYR A 142 -1.26 -12.91 -20.81
N ASP A 143 -1.28 -12.22 -21.95
CA ASP A 143 -0.11 -11.48 -22.44
C ASP A 143 0.20 -10.27 -21.56
N THR A 144 -0.82 -9.61 -20.98
CA THR A 144 -0.65 -8.53 -20.00
C THR A 144 0.07 -9.02 -18.74
N ILE A 145 -0.42 -10.12 -18.14
CA ILE A 145 0.19 -10.74 -16.95
C ILE A 145 1.63 -11.15 -17.25
N LYS A 146 1.84 -11.84 -18.38
CA LYS A 146 3.17 -12.24 -18.82
C LYS A 146 4.09 -11.03 -18.98
N ALA A 147 3.63 -9.97 -19.65
CA ALA A 147 4.42 -8.76 -19.90
C ALA A 147 4.86 -8.07 -18.60
N ALA A 148 4.02 -8.05 -17.56
CA ALA A 148 4.40 -7.57 -16.23
C ALA A 148 5.48 -8.48 -15.61
N HIS A 149 5.27 -9.79 -15.61
CA HIS A 149 6.21 -10.75 -15.03
C HIS A 149 7.60 -10.74 -15.69
N VAL A 150 7.71 -10.51 -17.00
CA VAL A 150 9.03 -10.41 -17.66
C VAL A 150 9.88 -9.25 -17.12
N GLN A 151 9.24 -8.24 -16.53
CA GLN A 151 9.92 -7.09 -15.91
C GLN A 151 10.32 -7.36 -14.45
N GLY A 152 9.87 -8.48 -13.86
CA GLY A 152 9.99 -8.80 -12.44
C GLY A 152 8.84 -8.26 -11.58
N ALA A 153 7.84 -7.64 -12.20
CA ALA A 153 6.72 -7.04 -11.50
C ALA A 153 5.83 -8.10 -10.84
N VAL A 154 5.18 -7.72 -9.75
CA VAL A 154 3.92 -8.33 -9.31
C VAL A 154 2.78 -7.73 -10.13
N ILE A 155 1.70 -8.48 -10.36
CA ILE A 155 0.48 -7.98 -10.98
C ILE A 155 -0.75 -8.44 -10.21
N HIS A 156 -1.59 -7.48 -9.79
CA HIS A 156 -2.80 -7.76 -9.01
C HIS A 156 -4.06 -7.28 -9.74
N TRP A 157 -5.20 -7.92 -9.44
CA TRP A 157 -6.49 -7.50 -9.97
C TRP A 157 -7.10 -6.38 -9.13
N CYS A 158 -7.26 -5.21 -9.75
CA CYS A 158 -7.78 -4.02 -9.09
C CYS A 158 -9.30 -4.06 -8.95
N HIS A 159 -9.77 -3.47 -7.84
CA HIS A 159 -11.18 -3.27 -7.48
C HIS A 159 -12.17 -4.24 -8.17
N PRO A 160 -12.07 -5.56 -7.93
CA PRO A 160 -12.66 -6.60 -8.79
C PRO A 160 -14.17 -6.46 -9.06
N TYR A 161 -14.90 -5.81 -8.16
CA TYR A 161 -16.35 -5.60 -8.27
C TYR A 161 -16.77 -4.41 -9.14
N ALA A 162 -15.83 -3.61 -9.66
CA ALA A 162 -16.11 -2.40 -10.43
C ALA A 162 -16.37 -2.70 -11.92
N ILE A 163 -15.81 -3.79 -12.46
CA ILE A 163 -15.83 -4.10 -13.89
C ILE A 163 -16.39 -5.50 -14.09
N SER A 164 -17.39 -5.63 -14.96
CA SER A 164 -17.93 -6.92 -15.40
C SER A 164 -17.51 -7.20 -16.83
N SER A 165 -16.97 -8.40 -17.06
CA SER A 165 -16.52 -8.85 -18.37
C SER A 165 -16.47 -10.36 -18.45
N LYS A 166 -16.45 -10.91 -19.67
CA LYS A 166 -16.32 -12.37 -19.88
C LYS A 166 -15.05 -12.97 -19.26
N TRP A 167 -14.01 -12.14 -19.05
CA TRP A 167 -12.77 -12.58 -18.43
C TRP A 167 -12.82 -12.42 -16.90
N ALA A 168 -13.35 -11.31 -16.40
CA ALA A 168 -13.40 -10.97 -14.98
C ALA A 168 -14.47 -11.76 -14.21
N ASP A 169 -15.66 -11.93 -14.78
CA ASP A 169 -16.81 -12.51 -14.06
C ASP A 169 -16.51 -13.91 -13.49
N PRO A 170 -15.87 -14.85 -14.22
CA PRO A 170 -15.55 -16.17 -13.67
C PRO A 170 -14.56 -16.13 -12.49
N LEU A 171 -13.72 -15.10 -12.40
CA LEU A 171 -12.71 -14.98 -11.34
C LEU A 171 -13.31 -14.71 -9.97
N MET A 172 -14.57 -14.25 -9.93
CA MET A 172 -15.36 -14.10 -8.70
C MET A 172 -15.64 -15.43 -8.00
N GLU A 173 -15.58 -16.54 -8.72
CA GLU A 173 -15.76 -17.89 -8.16
C GLU A 173 -14.41 -18.50 -7.78
N THR A 174 -13.39 -18.28 -8.61
CA THR A 174 -12.09 -18.96 -8.50
C THR A 174 -11.06 -18.21 -7.66
N GLY A 175 -11.30 -16.94 -7.31
CA GLY A 175 -10.36 -16.13 -6.55
C GLY A 175 -9.01 -16.03 -7.26
N ILE A 176 -9.03 -15.63 -8.53
CA ILE A 176 -7.88 -15.52 -9.46
C ILE A 176 -7.11 -16.83 -9.75
N ALA A 177 -7.53 -17.98 -9.22
CA ALA A 177 -6.87 -19.25 -9.50
C ALA A 177 -6.82 -19.56 -11.01
N GLY A 178 -5.63 -19.96 -11.49
CA GLY A 178 -5.39 -20.31 -12.90
C GLY A 178 -5.15 -19.13 -13.84
N THR A 179 -5.17 -17.88 -13.36
CA THR A 179 -4.94 -16.69 -14.19
C THR A 179 -3.46 -16.34 -14.35
N GLY A 180 -2.66 -16.61 -13.32
CA GLY A 180 -1.29 -16.11 -13.18
C GLY A 180 -1.19 -14.73 -12.51
N LEU A 181 -2.30 -14.12 -12.09
CA LEU A 181 -2.26 -12.95 -11.20
C LEU A 181 -1.68 -13.33 -9.85
N ASP A 182 -0.99 -12.39 -9.23
CA ASP A 182 -0.30 -12.61 -7.95
C ASP A 182 -1.19 -12.25 -6.75
N ALA A 183 -2.10 -11.28 -6.88
CA ALA A 183 -2.96 -10.84 -5.78
C ALA A 183 -4.32 -10.27 -6.22
N TRP A 184 -5.21 -10.15 -5.23
CA TRP A 184 -6.56 -9.61 -5.32
C TRP A 184 -6.66 -8.33 -4.47
N GLU A 185 -7.19 -7.24 -5.04
CA GLU A 185 -7.46 -6.00 -4.31
C GLU A 185 -8.85 -6.01 -3.65
N HIS A 186 -8.93 -5.49 -2.42
CA HIS A 186 -10.10 -5.46 -1.52
C HIS A 186 -10.44 -6.76 -0.80
N ILE A 187 -11.17 -6.61 0.30
CA ILE A 187 -11.75 -7.74 1.03
C ILE A 187 -12.78 -8.45 0.12
N PRO A 188 -12.58 -9.74 -0.21
CA PRO A 188 -13.55 -10.45 -1.01
C PRO A 188 -14.87 -10.63 -0.26
N ARG A 189 -16.02 -10.49 -0.94
CA ARG A 189 -17.34 -10.84 -0.39
C ARG A 189 -17.42 -12.31 0.07
N THR A 190 -16.60 -13.16 -0.52
CA THR A 190 -16.45 -14.60 -0.26
C THR A 190 -15.30 -14.94 0.68
N TYR A 191 -14.70 -13.94 1.36
CA TYR A 191 -13.49 -14.09 2.18
C TYR A 191 -13.55 -15.28 3.13
N ASP A 192 -14.57 -15.36 4.00
CA ASP A 192 -14.68 -16.44 4.99
C ASP A 192 -14.81 -17.83 4.34
N ALA A 193 -15.53 -17.92 3.22
CA ALA A 193 -15.72 -19.17 2.49
C ALA A 193 -14.42 -19.65 1.84
N TRP A 194 -13.71 -18.76 1.14
CA TRP A 194 -12.42 -19.08 0.51
C TRP A 194 -11.33 -19.36 1.54
N LYS A 195 -11.30 -18.61 2.65
CA LYS A 195 -10.37 -18.84 3.75
C LYS A 195 -10.60 -20.22 4.37
N LYS A 196 -11.85 -20.58 4.66
CA LYS A 196 -12.21 -21.91 5.17
C LYS A 196 -11.88 -23.04 4.18
N ALA A 197 -12.01 -22.79 2.88
CA ALA A 197 -11.70 -23.75 1.84
C ALA A 197 -10.20 -23.87 1.51
N GLY A 198 -9.35 -22.97 2.03
CA GLY A 198 -7.92 -22.90 1.68
C GLY A 198 -7.67 -22.40 0.25
N THR A 199 -8.60 -21.63 -0.31
CA THR A 199 -8.53 -21.10 -1.68
C THR A 199 -8.49 -19.58 -1.72
N LEU A 200 -8.24 -18.93 -0.58
CA LEU A 200 -8.13 -17.48 -0.50
C LEU A 200 -6.89 -17.02 -1.31
N PRO A 201 -7.04 -16.09 -2.28
CA PRO A 201 -5.88 -15.52 -2.94
C PRO A 201 -5.07 -14.64 -1.98
N VAL A 202 -3.84 -14.30 -2.39
CA VAL A 202 -3.11 -13.21 -1.73
C VAL A 202 -3.94 -11.94 -1.83
N LEU A 203 -4.06 -11.23 -0.70
CA LEU A 203 -4.83 -9.99 -0.63
C LEU A 203 -3.89 -8.78 -0.53
N VAL A 204 -4.28 -7.72 -1.22
CA VAL A 204 -3.73 -6.38 -1.06
C VAL A 204 -4.87 -5.40 -0.80
N GLY A 205 -4.60 -4.40 0.02
CA GLY A 205 -5.50 -3.29 0.29
C GLY A 205 -4.85 -1.97 -0.12
N SER A 206 -5.65 -1.09 -0.70
CA SER A 206 -5.16 0.18 -1.20
C SER A 206 -6.27 1.21 -1.31
N THR A 207 -5.88 2.45 -1.59
CA THR A 207 -6.85 3.55 -1.62
C THR A 207 -7.52 3.76 -2.95
N ASP A 208 -6.87 3.42 -4.07
CA ASP A 208 -7.29 3.91 -5.39
C ASP A 208 -7.45 5.46 -5.34
N SER A 209 -6.50 6.13 -4.66
CA SER A 209 -6.67 7.55 -4.33
C SER A 209 -6.45 8.44 -5.55
N HIS A 210 -7.50 9.17 -5.91
CA HIS A 210 -7.45 10.21 -6.94
C HIS A 210 -7.32 11.62 -6.35
N SER A 211 -7.67 11.82 -5.09
CA SER A 211 -7.71 13.15 -4.45
C SER A 211 -6.58 13.39 -3.46
N GLY A 212 -5.73 12.38 -3.20
CA GLY A 212 -4.75 12.42 -2.11
C GLY A 212 -5.39 12.40 -0.72
N THR A 213 -6.71 12.14 -0.63
CA THR A 213 -7.39 11.95 0.65
C THR A 213 -7.43 10.46 1.01
N PHE A 214 -6.51 10.06 1.85
CA PHE A 214 -6.30 8.70 2.36
C PHE A 214 -7.41 8.19 3.31
N THR A 215 -8.47 8.97 3.50
CA THR A 215 -9.58 8.72 4.45
C THR A 215 -10.83 8.10 3.80
N GLN A 216 -10.96 8.21 2.46
CA GLN A 216 -12.14 7.76 1.73
C GLN A 216 -12.10 6.25 1.47
N ALA A 217 -10.93 5.73 1.08
CA ALA A 217 -10.68 4.30 0.93
C ALA A 217 -9.79 3.79 2.08
N PRO A 218 -10.35 3.00 3.02
CA PRO A 218 -9.73 2.70 4.29
C PRO A 218 -8.61 1.66 4.26
N GLU A 219 -8.31 1.10 3.09
CA GLU A 219 -7.52 -0.12 3.01
C GLU A 219 -6.04 0.15 2.77
N ARG A 220 -5.18 -0.66 3.37
CA ARG A 220 -3.72 -0.62 3.21
C ARG A 220 -3.16 -2.02 3.10
N THR A 221 -1.92 -2.10 2.63
CA THR A 221 -1.18 -3.37 2.56
C THR A 221 -0.04 -3.34 3.55
N ILE A 222 -0.04 -4.29 4.48
CA ILE A 222 1.15 -4.67 5.22
C ILE A 222 1.91 -5.72 4.41
N ILE A 223 3.23 -5.57 4.33
CA ILE A 223 4.15 -6.59 3.82
C ILE A 223 5.15 -7.01 4.89
N PHE A 224 5.62 -8.25 4.81
CA PHE A 224 6.75 -8.74 5.60
C PHE A 224 7.94 -9.01 4.68
N ALA A 225 8.89 -8.08 4.69
CA ALA A 225 9.96 -8.04 3.70
C ALA A 225 11.30 -7.57 4.31
N PRO A 226 12.46 -7.79 3.64
CA PRO A 226 13.72 -7.20 4.06
C PRO A 226 13.73 -5.67 3.98
N THR A 227 13.14 -5.11 2.93
CA THR A 227 12.93 -3.66 2.75
C THR A 227 11.55 -3.40 2.15
N ALA A 228 11.13 -2.13 2.13
CA ALA A 228 9.90 -1.71 1.44
C ALA A 228 10.13 -1.26 -0.01
N GLN A 229 11.31 -1.56 -0.59
CA GLN A 229 11.63 -1.19 -1.98
C GLN A 229 10.92 -2.10 -2.98
N GLY A 230 10.75 -1.62 -4.21
CA GLY A 230 9.91 -2.25 -5.23
C GLY A 230 10.11 -3.76 -5.42
N ASP A 231 11.36 -4.24 -5.50
CA ASP A 231 11.65 -5.67 -5.71
C ASP A 231 11.24 -6.53 -4.50
N ASP A 232 11.56 -6.08 -3.28
CA ASP A 232 11.20 -6.76 -2.03
C ASP A 232 9.68 -6.68 -1.77
N LEU A 233 9.05 -5.56 -2.13
CA LEU A 233 7.59 -5.37 -2.10
C LEU A 233 6.89 -6.36 -3.02
N ALA A 234 7.33 -6.45 -4.29
CA ALA A 234 6.76 -7.37 -5.27
C ALA A 234 6.95 -8.83 -4.84
N GLU A 235 8.13 -9.18 -4.31
CA GLU A 235 8.37 -10.52 -3.80
C GLU A 235 7.54 -10.86 -2.56
N ALA A 236 7.36 -9.92 -1.64
CA ALA A 236 6.49 -10.13 -0.48
C ALA A 236 5.05 -10.41 -0.91
N ILE A 237 4.52 -9.68 -1.90
CA ILE A 237 3.17 -9.92 -2.42
C ILE A 237 3.09 -11.25 -3.15
N ARG A 238 4.02 -11.53 -4.07
CA ARG A 238 4.05 -12.79 -4.83
C ARG A 238 4.13 -14.03 -3.94
N SER A 239 4.90 -13.94 -2.85
CA SER A 239 5.03 -15.01 -1.87
C SER A 239 3.91 -15.04 -0.80
N GLY A 240 2.92 -14.17 -0.89
CA GLY A 240 1.79 -14.11 0.05
C GLY A 240 2.16 -13.62 1.45
N HIS A 241 3.29 -12.94 1.60
CA HIS A 241 3.74 -12.33 2.85
C HIS A 241 3.04 -10.98 3.10
N THR A 242 1.71 -10.96 3.00
CA THR A 242 0.91 -9.74 3.07
C THR A 242 -0.23 -9.84 4.07
N VAL A 243 -0.68 -8.68 4.53
CA VAL A 243 -1.94 -8.51 5.27
C VAL A 243 -2.66 -7.29 4.71
N LEU A 244 -3.92 -7.46 4.35
CA LEU A 244 -4.82 -6.35 4.04
C LEU A 244 -5.32 -5.76 5.36
N VAL A 245 -5.13 -4.45 5.55
CA VAL A 245 -5.64 -3.69 6.69
C VAL A 245 -6.89 -2.94 6.30
N ALA A 246 -7.98 -3.03 7.07
CA ALA A 246 -9.23 -2.32 6.79
C ALA A 246 -9.95 -1.86 8.07
N TRP A 247 -9.69 -0.62 8.51
CA TRP A 247 -10.20 -0.10 9.79
C TRP A 247 -11.72 0.17 9.88
N LYS A 248 -12.45 0.05 8.77
CA LYS A 248 -13.92 0.24 8.71
C LYS A 248 -14.67 -1.08 8.50
N ALA A 249 -13.95 -2.19 8.40
CA ALA A 249 -14.52 -3.51 8.18
C ALA A 249 -14.75 -4.26 9.50
N GLN A 250 -15.28 -5.48 9.41
CA GLN A 250 -15.58 -6.30 10.59
C GLN A 250 -14.33 -6.66 11.40
N ASN A 251 -13.27 -7.08 10.72
CA ASN A 251 -11.95 -7.31 11.28
C ASN A 251 -10.99 -6.20 10.83
N LEU A 252 -9.91 -5.99 11.59
CA LEU A 252 -8.86 -5.04 11.22
C LEU A 252 -7.95 -5.60 10.11
N PHE A 253 -7.67 -6.91 10.14
CA PHE A 253 -6.72 -7.58 9.25
C PHE A 253 -7.37 -8.75 8.49
N TYR A 254 -6.99 -8.91 7.22
CA TYR A 254 -7.43 -9.98 6.31
C TYR A 254 -6.24 -10.59 5.57
N GLY A 255 -6.25 -11.91 5.41
CA GLY A 255 -5.14 -12.65 4.80
C GLY A 255 -4.95 -14.03 5.42
N ALA A 256 -3.80 -14.64 5.12
CA ALA A 256 -3.38 -15.95 5.64
C ALA A 256 -3.14 -15.90 7.16
N ASP A 257 -3.48 -16.98 7.88
CA ASP A 257 -3.49 -16.99 9.34
C ASP A 257 -2.12 -16.75 9.98
N ASP A 258 -1.06 -17.27 9.38
CA ASP A 258 0.32 -17.04 9.82
C ASP A 258 0.74 -15.57 9.64
N MET A 259 0.32 -14.93 8.55
CA MET A 259 0.56 -13.50 8.31
C MET A 259 -0.25 -12.61 9.27
N LEU A 260 -1.52 -12.97 9.53
CA LEU A 260 -2.34 -12.28 10.54
C LEU A 260 -1.70 -12.38 11.94
N ALA A 261 -1.18 -13.54 12.30
CA ALA A 261 -0.51 -13.75 13.58
C ALA A 261 0.77 -12.89 13.69
N LEU A 262 1.55 -12.77 12.62
CA LEU A 262 2.72 -11.88 12.57
C LEU A 262 2.35 -10.40 12.73
N ALA A 263 1.27 -9.94 12.08
CA ALA A 263 0.79 -8.56 12.23
C ALA A 263 0.36 -8.25 13.67
N TRP A 264 -0.39 -9.16 14.30
CA TRP A 264 -0.78 -9.02 15.71
C TRP A 264 0.42 -9.09 16.65
N ALA A 265 1.39 -9.97 16.41
CA ALA A 265 2.60 -10.06 17.23
C ALA A 265 3.41 -8.76 17.19
N ALA A 266 3.58 -8.17 16.00
CA ALA A 266 4.26 -6.88 15.84
C ALA A 266 3.50 -5.75 16.56
N LEU A 267 2.16 -5.75 16.48
CA LEU A 267 1.34 -4.76 17.16
C LEU A 267 1.33 -4.95 18.69
N ALA A 268 1.42 -6.19 19.19
CA ALA A 268 1.48 -6.51 20.61
C ALA A 268 2.81 -6.10 21.23
N GLU A 269 3.92 -6.35 20.54
CA GLU A 269 5.27 -5.97 20.99
C GLU A 269 5.42 -4.43 20.98
N GLY A 270 5.13 -3.78 19.85
CA GLY A 270 5.07 -2.34 19.70
C GLY A 270 6.40 -1.57 19.76
N GLU A 271 7.38 -1.95 20.59
CA GLU A 271 8.63 -1.21 20.76
C GLU A 271 9.57 -1.31 19.55
N ALA A 272 9.79 -2.51 19.03
CA ALA A 272 10.54 -2.74 17.80
C ALA A 272 9.86 -2.05 16.61
N LEU A 273 8.53 -2.07 16.54
CA LEU A 273 7.76 -1.39 15.49
C LEU A 273 7.97 0.13 15.55
N LYS A 274 7.85 0.75 16.73
CA LYS A 274 8.09 2.19 16.92
C LYS A 274 9.54 2.57 16.60
N THR A 275 10.50 1.74 17.03
CA THR A 275 11.93 1.96 16.77
C THR A 275 12.23 1.91 15.29
N ALA A 276 11.77 0.86 14.60
CA ALA A 276 11.93 0.71 13.15
C ALA A 276 11.30 1.88 12.38
N LYS A 277 10.10 2.33 12.77
CA LYS A 277 9.44 3.49 12.14
C LYS A 277 10.23 4.78 12.38
N ALA A 278 10.74 5.00 13.58
CA ALA A 278 11.56 6.18 13.89
C ALA A 278 12.87 6.18 13.09
N GLU A 279 13.53 5.03 12.94
CA GLU A 279 14.72 4.87 12.10
C GLU A 279 14.42 5.11 10.63
N CYS A 280 13.31 4.56 10.11
CA CYS A 280 12.83 4.81 8.76
C CYS A 280 12.65 6.32 8.52
N LEU A 281 11.92 7.03 9.38
CA LEU A 281 11.71 8.48 9.24
C LEU A 281 13.01 9.27 9.31
N ARG A 282 13.94 8.91 10.20
CA ARG A 282 15.27 9.54 10.25
C ARG A 282 16.02 9.34 8.94
N ASN A 283 15.99 8.14 8.37
CA ASN A 283 16.68 7.83 7.11
C ASN A 283 16.05 8.58 5.93
N VAL A 284 14.72 8.60 5.84
CA VAL A 284 13.96 9.32 4.79
C VAL A 284 14.29 10.81 4.79
N LEU A 285 14.40 11.42 5.97
CA LEU A 285 14.55 12.87 6.13
C LEU A 285 16.01 13.33 6.27
N LYS A 286 16.97 12.40 6.38
CA LYS A 286 18.35 12.71 6.76
C LYS A 286 19.01 13.75 5.84
N GLU A 287 18.84 13.57 4.54
CA GLU A 287 19.46 14.39 3.49
C GLU A 287 18.38 15.12 2.67
N ALA A 288 17.14 15.15 3.14
CA ALA A 288 16.01 15.62 2.36
C ALA A 288 15.92 17.15 2.31
N ASP A 289 16.00 17.74 1.11
CA ASP A 289 15.60 19.13 0.87
C ASP A 289 14.12 19.18 0.46
N LEU A 290 13.24 19.14 1.47
CA LEU A 290 11.79 19.16 1.25
C LEU A 290 11.32 20.46 0.59
N ALA A 291 11.97 21.59 0.86
CA ALA A 291 11.57 22.87 0.31
C ALA A 291 11.93 22.96 -1.18
N GLY A 292 13.16 22.57 -1.54
CA GLY A 292 13.58 22.45 -2.93
C GLY A 292 12.72 21.44 -3.70
N MET A 293 12.45 20.27 -3.12
CA MET A 293 11.60 19.26 -3.74
C MET A 293 10.18 19.76 -4.02
N LEU A 294 9.57 20.50 -3.08
CA LEU A 294 8.24 21.08 -3.27
C LEU A 294 8.23 22.19 -4.34
N LEU A 295 9.28 23.01 -4.41
CA LEU A 295 9.42 24.05 -5.43
C LEU A 295 9.67 23.47 -6.83
N ALA A 296 10.36 22.32 -6.91
CA ALA A 296 10.63 21.60 -8.15
C ALA A 296 9.47 20.69 -8.60
N SER A 297 8.53 20.37 -7.70
CA SER A 297 7.35 19.58 -8.06
C SER A 297 6.55 20.29 -9.15
N PRO A 298 6.33 19.66 -10.32
CA PRO A 298 5.62 20.31 -11.40
C PRO A 298 4.15 20.54 -11.01
N PRO A 299 3.53 21.66 -11.42
CA PRO A 299 2.13 21.96 -11.11
C PRO A 299 1.13 21.27 -12.06
N ARG A 300 1.65 20.58 -13.08
CA ARG A 300 0.93 19.88 -14.16
C ARG A 300 1.78 18.71 -14.66
N PRO A 301 1.28 17.83 -15.54
CA PRO A 301 2.11 16.83 -16.19
C PRO A 301 3.29 17.45 -16.96
N GLU A 302 4.50 16.99 -16.65
CA GLU A 302 5.76 17.27 -17.35
C GLU A 302 6.54 15.96 -17.49
N SER A 303 7.09 15.66 -18.66
CA SER A 303 7.95 14.50 -18.83
C SER A 303 9.30 14.66 -18.12
N LEU A 304 10.00 13.55 -17.86
CA LEU A 304 11.37 13.58 -17.37
C LEU A 304 12.30 14.43 -18.25
N GLU A 305 12.11 14.39 -19.57
CA GLU A 305 12.88 15.20 -20.51
C GLU A 305 12.62 16.69 -20.27
N GLU A 306 11.36 17.10 -20.14
CA GLU A 306 10.98 18.49 -19.86
C GLU A 306 11.53 18.99 -18.51
N LEU A 307 11.51 18.15 -17.46
CA LEU A 307 12.10 18.48 -16.16
C LEU A 307 13.61 18.66 -16.21
N SER A 308 14.31 17.87 -17.04
CA SER A 308 15.76 18.00 -17.21
C SER A 308 16.14 19.30 -17.94
N VAL A 309 15.29 19.76 -18.86
CA VAL A 309 15.50 20.99 -19.65
C VAL A 309 15.10 22.24 -18.87
N SER A 310 14.12 22.14 -17.97
CA SER A 310 13.69 23.27 -17.13
C SER A 310 14.75 23.71 -16.11
N GLY A 311 15.80 22.91 -15.91
CA GLY A 311 17.07 23.36 -15.39
C GLY A 311 16.95 24.14 -14.09
N ILE A 312 16.50 23.48 -13.01
CA ILE A 312 16.78 23.97 -11.67
C ILE A 312 18.23 23.64 -11.37
N SER A 313 19.14 24.41 -11.98
CA SER A 313 20.53 24.50 -11.56
C SER A 313 20.57 25.28 -10.25
N HIS A 314 20.67 24.61 -9.10
CA HIS A 314 21.18 25.20 -7.85
C HIS A 314 22.01 24.17 -7.09
#